data_AF-A0A936L5B0-F1
#
_entry.id   AF-A0A936L5B0-F1
#
_cell.length_a   1.000
_cell.length_b   1.000
_cell.length_c   1.000
_cell.angle_alpha   90.00
_cell.angle_beta   90.00
_cell.angle_gamma   90.00
#
_symmetry.space_group_name_H-M   'P 1'
#
loop_
_entity.id
_entity.type
_entity.pdbx_description
1 polymer ?
#
loop_
_entity_poly.entity_id
_entity_poly.type
_entity_poly.pdbx_seq_one_letter_code
_entity_poly.pdbx_strand_id
1 'polypeptide(L)'
;MYFKQYISLFLIALLTVLCIKDWITVVQFKANRSFVARYMCVNRNNPDLKCNGKCFLMKKLKQSQEASKYPPTKEELKQVYYTMVELAVLPLIDKKEFSKKEIQYAVSKQPTTFLLLFSPPPEHTA
;
A
#
# COMPACT_ATOMS: atom_id res chain seq x y z
N MET A 1 -33.81 9.29 -18.32
CA MET A 1 -33.60 9.95 -17.00
C MET A 1 -32.52 9.26 -16.13
N TYR A 2 -32.30 7.95 -16.26
CA TYR A 2 -31.29 7.20 -15.49
C TYR A 2 -29.82 7.46 -15.86
N PHE A 3 -29.52 7.77 -17.13
CA PHE A 3 -28.15 7.97 -17.60
C PHE A 3 -27.41 9.09 -16.84
N LYS A 4 -28.12 10.19 -16.52
CA LYS A 4 -27.58 11.29 -15.73
C LYS A 4 -27.28 10.90 -14.27
N GLN A 5 -28.07 9.97 -13.71
CA GLN A 5 -27.84 9.43 -12.36
C GLN A 5 -26.63 8.50 -12.33
N TYR A 6 -26.45 7.66 -13.36
CA TYR A 6 -25.26 6.79 -13.48
C TYR A 6 -23.98 7.60 -13.63
N ILE A 7 -23.98 8.65 -14.46
CA ILE A 7 -22.82 9.55 -14.60
C ILE A 7 -22.49 10.21 -13.25
N SER A 8 -23.51 10.68 -12.53
CA SER A 8 -23.33 11.29 -11.23
C SER A 8 -22.76 10.31 -10.19
N LEU A 9 -23.29 9.08 -10.14
CA LEU A 9 -22.80 8.04 -9.24
C LEU A 9 -21.37 7.62 -9.59
N PHE A 10 -21.05 7.49 -10.87
CA PHE A 10 -19.71 7.17 -11.33
C PHE A 10 -18.70 8.24 -10.94
N LEU A 11 -19.05 9.52 -11.09
CA LEU A 11 -18.17 10.63 -10.71
C LEU A 11 -17.94 10.67 -9.20
N ILE A 12 -18.98 10.45 -8.39
CA ILE A 12 -18.86 10.36 -6.93
C ILE A 12 -17.97 9.18 -6.54
N ALA A 13 -18.19 8.00 -7.13
CA ALA A 13 -17.36 6.82 -6.87
C ALA A 13 -15.89 7.06 -7.20
N LEU A 14 -15.60 7.68 -8.36
CA LEU A 14 -14.24 8.03 -8.75
C LEU A 14 -13.57 8.95 -7.71
N LEU A 15 -14.26 10.00 -7.26
CA LEU A 15 -13.76 10.92 -6.23
C LEU A 15 -13.50 10.21 -4.90
N THR A 16 -14.38 9.29 -4.49
CA THR A 16 -14.16 8.52 -3.25
C THR A 16 -12.92 7.64 -3.32
N VAL A 17 -12.66 6.98 -4.45
CA VAL A 17 -11.47 6.14 -4.65
C VAL A 17 -10.18 6.97 -4.51
N LEU A 18 -10.17 8.21 -5.01
CA LEU A 18 -9.01 9.10 -4.88
C LEU A 18 -8.72 9.51 -3.42
N CYS A 19 -9.73 9.58 -2.56
CA CYS A 19 -9.58 9.94 -1.15
C CYS A 19 -9.32 8.75 -0.21
N ILE A 20 -9.61 7.52 -0.62
CA ILE A 20 -9.55 6.33 0.24
C ILE A 20 -8.11 5.94 0.64
N LYS A 21 -7.07 6.40 -0.08
CA LYS A 21 -5.65 6.03 0.16
C LYS A 21 -5.19 6.23 1.62
N ASP A 22 -5.54 7.36 2.23
CA ASP A 22 -5.07 7.70 3.57
C ASP A 22 -5.82 6.89 4.63
N TRP A 23 -7.09 6.61 4.37
CA TRP A 23 -7.91 5.71 5.19
C TRP A 23 -7.36 4.29 5.18
N ILE A 24 -6.99 3.75 4.02
CA ILE A 24 -6.37 2.42 3.94
C ILE A 24 -5.06 2.42 4.76
N THR A 25 -4.25 3.49 4.72
CA THR A 25 -3.02 3.62 5.54
C THR A 25 -3.31 3.39 7.03
N VAL A 26 -4.34 4.08 7.54
CA VAL A 26 -4.70 4.05 8.96
C VAL A 26 -5.28 2.70 9.35
N VAL A 27 -6.13 2.12 8.50
CA VAL A 27 -6.73 0.80 8.73
C VAL A 27 -5.65 -0.29 8.78
N GLN A 28 -4.73 -0.28 7.82
CA GLN A 28 -3.60 -1.23 7.76
C GLN A 28 -2.68 -1.09 8.99
N PHE A 29 -2.37 0.13 9.40
CA PHE A 29 -1.62 0.38 10.63
C PHE A 29 -2.34 -0.18 11.87
N LYS A 30 -3.66 -0.04 11.95
CA LYS A 30 -4.44 -0.53 13.08
C LYS A 30 -4.50 -2.06 13.09
N ALA A 31 -4.64 -2.70 11.94
CA ALA A 31 -4.62 -4.15 11.79
C ALA A 31 -3.29 -4.76 12.24
N ASN A 32 -2.16 -4.16 11.83
CA ASN A 32 -0.81 -4.71 12.09
C ASN A 32 -0.01 -3.89 13.10
N ARG A 33 -0.70 -3.26 14.06
CA ARG A 33 -0.08 -2.30 15.00
C ARG A 33 1.03 -2.92 15.85
N SER A 34 0.86 -4.18 16.28
CA SER A 34 1.86 -4.92 17.07
C SER A 34 3.17 -5.10 16.30
N PHE A 35 3.08 -5.50 15.02
CA PHE A 35 4.22 -5.63 14.13
C PHE A 35 4.94 -4.28 13.92
N VAL A 36 4.19 -3.22 13.59
CA VAL A 36 4.76 -1.89 13.39
C VAL A 36 5.46 -1.39 14.66
N ALA A 37 4.87 -1.63 15.84
CA ALA A 37 5.46 -1.25 17.12
C ALA A 37 6.77 -2.01 17.43
N ARG A 38 6.88 -3.29 17.07
CA ARG A 38 8.07 -4.12 17.34
C ARG A 38 9.22 -3.85 16.37
N TYR A 39 8.92 -3.77 15.07
CA TYR A 39 9.98 -3.78 14.04
C TYR A 39 10.27 -2.39 13.46
N MET A 40 9.28 -1.51 13.34
CA MET A 40 9.40 -0.22 12.64
C MET A 40 9.41 1.01 13.57
N CYS A 41 9.08 0.84 14.84
CA CYS A 41 9.06 1.95 15.80
C CYS A 41 10.48 2.29 16.27
N VAL A 42 10.90 3.54 16.03
CA VAL A 42 12.20 4.05 16.50
C VAL A 42 12.27 4.17 18.04
N ASN A 43 11.13 4.36 18.70
CA ASN A 43 11.02 4.47 20.16
C ASN A 43 10.69 3.14 20.84
N ARG A 44 10.89 2.00 20.16
CA ARG A 44 10.55 0.66 20.71
C ARG A 44 11.29 0.32 22.02
N ASN A 45 12.48 0.90 22.23
CA ASN A 45 13.30 0.67 23.43
C ASN A 45 12.95 1.64 24.58
N ASN A 46 12.03 2.58 24.37
CA ASN A 46 11.62 3.59 25.35
C ASN A 46 10.13 3.43 25.68
N PRO A 47 9.76 2.44 26.52
CA PRO A 47 8.36 2.10 26.80
C PRO A 47 7.58 3.23 27.47
N ASP A 48 8.25 4.11 28.22
CA ASP A 48 7.65 5.23 28.94
C ASP A 48 6.92 6.22 28.02
N LEU A 49 7.36 6.33 26.76
CA LEU A 49 6.79 7.22 25.75
C LEU A 49 5.47 6.72 25.17
N LYS A 50 5.07 5.46 25.46
CA LYS A 50 3.82 4.82 24.97
C LYS A 50 3.57 5.03 23.46
N CYS A 51 4.65 5.05 22.66
CA CYS A 51 4.60 5.39 21.23
C CYS A 51 3.81 4.37 20.41
N ASN A 52 4.04 3.07 20.61
CA ASN A 52 3.27 1.98 19.99
C ASN A 52 3.14 2.12 18.46
N GLY A 53 4.23 2.48 17.78
CA GLY A 53 4.28 2.63 16.32
C GLY A 53 3.73 3.96 15.76
N LYS A 54 3.21 4.87 16.60
CA LYS A 54 2.63 6.16 16.15
C LYS A 54 3.62 7.03 15.37
N CYS A 55 4.92 6.97 15.70
CA CYS A 55 5.96 7.70 15.00
C CYS A 55 6.05 7.32 13.51
N PHE A 56 5.86 6.04 13.20
CA PHE A 56 5.89 5.52 11.84
C PHE A 56 4.67 5.98 11.04
N LEU A 57 3.47 5.87 11.63
CA LEU A 57 2.24 6.36 11.01
C LEU A 57 2.33 7.85 10.66
N MET A 58 2.81 8.66 11.60
CA MET A 58 2.97 10.10 11.40
C MET A 58 3.95 10.41 10.25
N LYS A 59 5.05 9.66 10.17
CA LYS A 59 6.03 9.81 9.08
C LYS A 59 5.40 9.49 7.72
N LYS A 60 4.61 8.42 7.63
CA LYS A 60 3.93 8.02 6.38
C LYS A 60 2.88 9.04 5.94
N LEU A 61 2.08 9.56 6.87
CA LEU A 61 1.09 10.60 6.56
C LEU A 61 1.76 11.89 6.07
N LYS A 62 2.85 12.33 6.72
CA LYS A 62 3.64 13.48 6.28
C LYS A 62 4.21 13.28 4.88
N GLN A 63 4.78 12.10 4.62
CA GLN A 63 5.33 11.77 3.30
C GLN A 63 4.25 11.83 2.21
N SER A 64 3.04 11.34 2.47
CA SER A 64 1.94 11.45 1.50
C SER A 64 1.50 12.90 1.28
N GLN A 65 1.54 13.74 2.31
CA GLN A 65 1.19 15.15 2.20
C GLN A 65 2.23 15.93 1.40
N GLU A 66 3.52 15.67 1.65
CA GLU A 66 4.64 16.30 0.93
C GLU A 66 4.69 15.86 -0.53
N ALA A 67 4.43 14.58 -0.81
CA ALA A 67 4.35 14.05 -2.18
C ALA A 67 3.25 14.73 -3.02
N SER A 68 2.20 15.26 -2.39
CA SER A 68 1.15 16.01 -3.10
C SER A 68 1.53 17.46 -3.42
N LYS A 69 2.61 17.98 -2.83
CA LYS A 69 3.05 19.38 -3.00
C LYS A 69 3.93 19.59 -4.23
N TYR A 70 4.58 18.54 -4.71
CA TYR A 70 5.49 18.59 -5.85
C TYR A 70 4.97 17.66 -6.95
N PRO A 71 5.20 18.01 -8.24
CA PRO A 71 4.89 17.09 -9.32
C PRO A 71 5.71 15.79 -9.14
N PRO A 72 5.14 14.63 -9.50
CA PRO A 72 5.82 13.35 -9.37
C PRO A 72 7.09 13.33 -10.22
N THR A 73 8.15 12.71 -9.69
CA THR A 73 9.42 12.61 -10.41
C THR A 73 9.30 11.61 -11.58
N LYS A 74 10.20 11.66 -12.57
CA LYS A 74 10.19 10.74 -13.73
C LYS A 74 10.26 9.27 -13.30
N GLU A 75 10.96 8.99 -12.22
CA GLU A 75 11.13 7.68 -11.61
C GLU A 75 9.82 7.20 -10.97
N GLU A 76 9.10 8.08 -10.28
CA GLU A 76 7.80 7.78 -9.69
C GLU A 76 6.76 7.53 -10.78
N LEU A 77 6.77 8.32 -11.86
CA LEU A 77 5.91 8.10 -13.02
C LEU A 77 6.19 6.76 -13.70
N LYS A 78 7.46 6.35 -13.82
CA LYS A 78 7.83 5.02 -14.33
C LYS A 78 7.27 3.91 -13.42
N GLN A 79 7.39 4.04 -12.10
CA GLN A 79 6.84 3.06 -11.17
C GLN A 79 5.30 2.95 -11.28
N VAL A 80 4.60 4.08 -11.40
CA VAL A 80 3.15 4.08 -11.63
C VAL A 80 2.82 3.42 -12.97
N TYR A 81 3.56 3.70 -14.04
CA TYR A 81 3.37 3.03 -15.33
C TYR A 81 3.55 1.51 -15.25
N TYR A 82 4.63 1.02 -14.65
CA TYR A 82 4.87 -0.42 -14.50
C TYR A 82 3.79 -1.10 -13.66
N THR A 83 3.36 -0.49 -12.55
CA THR A 83 2.29 -1.05 -11.70
C THR A 83 0.94 -1.07 -12.42
N MET A 84 0.62 -0.05 -13.22
CA MET A 84 -0.59 -0.04 -14.04
C MET A 84 -0.56 -1.14 -15.12
N VAL A 85 0.58 -1.32 -15.78
CA VAL A 85 0.78 -2.40 -16.77
C VAL A 85 0.65 -3.77 -16.10
N GLU A 86 1.28 -3.97 -14.94
CA GLU A 86 1.20 -5.24 -14.20
C GLU A 86 -0.24 -5.58 -13.81
N LEU A 87 -1.00 -4.61 -13.29
CA LEU A 87 -2.40 -4.82 -12.92
C LEU A 87 -3.30 -5.09 -14.14
N ALA A 88 -3.04 -4.44 -15.27
CA ALA A 88 -3.79 -4.64 -16.51
C ALA A 88 -3.49 -5.98 -17.19
N VAL A 89 -2.26 -6.50 -17.03
CA VAL A 89 -1.83 -7.77 -17.61
C VAL A 89 -2.20 -8.96 -16.71
N LEU A 90 -2.30 -8.77 -15.39
CA LEU A 90 -2.72 -9.82 -14.43
C LEU A 90 -3.95 -10.66 -14.85
N PRO A 91 -5.08 -10.07 -15.32
CA PRO A 91 -6.24 -10.84 -15.75
C PRO A 91 -6.05 -11.53 -17.11
N LEU A 92 -5.00 -11.18 -17.86
CA LEU A 92 -4.68 -11.77 -19.17
C LEU A 92 -3.72 -12.96 -19.06
N ILE A 93 -3.08 -13.16 -17.90
CA ILE A 93 -2.20 -14.30 -17.65
C ILE A 93 -3.10 -15.52 -17.41
N ASP A 94 -3.09 -16.46 -18.35
CA ASP A 94 -3.78 -17.74 -18.21
C ASP A 94 -3.20 -18.50 -17.00
N LYS A 95 -4.08 -18.89 -16.07
CA LYS A 95 -3.71 -19.52 -14.79
C LYS A 95 -3.05 -20.91 -14.95
N LYS A 96 -2.98 -21.48 -16.16
CA LYS A 96 -2.59 -22.89 -16.34
C LYS A 96 -1.10 -23.21 -16.20
N GLU A 97 -0.20 -22.25 -16.13
CA GLU A 97 1.23 -22.58 -16.18
C GLU A 97 2.10 -21.82 -15.17
N PHE A 98 1.58 -21.56 -13.96
CA PHE A 98 2.41 -21.02 -12.86
C PHE A 98 2.96 -22.14 -11.98
N SER A 99 4.07 -22.75 -12.43
CA SER A 99 4.81 -23.75 -11.67
C SER A 99 5.42 -23.13 -10.40
N LYS A 100 5.25 -23.85 -9.27
CA LYS A 100 5.58 -23.51 -7.87
C LYS A 100 6.97 -22.91 -7.62
N LYS A 101 7.89 -22.98 -8.59
CA LYS A 101 9.27 -22.45 -8.50
C LYS A 101 9.38 -20.95 -8.84
N GLU A 102 8.45 -20.38 -9.60
CA GLU A 102 8.53 -18.95 -9.97
C GLU A 102 7.91 -18.00 -8.92
N ILE A 103 7.12 -18.53 -7.98
CA ILE A 103 6.50 -17.77 -6.88
C ILE A 103 7.56 -17.10 -6.00
N GLN A 104 8.72 -17.73 -5.81
CA GLN A 104 9.76 -17.21 -4.93
C GLN A 104 10.49 -16.00 -5.52
N TYR A 105 10.51 -15.84 -6.86
CA TYR A 105 11.20 -14.74 -7.53
C TYR A 105 10.27 -13.55 -7.84
N ALA A 106 8.97 -13.82 -8.10
CA ALA A 106 7.95 -12.79 -8.23
C ALA A 106 7.72 -12.01 -6.91
N VAL A 107 7.88 -12.68 -5.76
CA VAL A 107 7.83 -12.05 -4.42
C VAL A 107 9.04 -11.14 -4.17
N SER A 108 10.20 -11.42 -4.78
CA SER A 108 11.43 -10.63 -4.60
C SER A 108 11.45 -9.33 -5.42
N LYS A 109 10.70 -9.26 -6.53
CA LYS A 109 10.63 -8.10 -7.43
C LYS A 109 9.28 -7.40 -7.36
N GLN A 110 8.49 -7.67 -6.32
CA GLN A 110 7.20 -7.05 -6.18
C GLN A 110 7.41 -5.54 -6.04
N PRO A 111 6.76 -4.70 -6.88
CA PRO A 111 6.74 -3.27 -6.63
C PRO A 111 6.27 -3.09 -5.20
N THR A 112 6.89 -2.17 -4.46
CA THR A 112 6.49 -1.75 -3.11
C THR A 112 5.08 -1.16 -3.16
N THR A 113 4.12 -2.02 -3.41
CA THR A 113 2.71 -1.76 -3.43
C THR A 113 2.33 -1.59 -1.99
N PHE A 114 1.45 -0.63 -1.78
CA PHE A 114 0.91 -0.22 -0.50
C PHE A 114 0.46 -1.39 0.40
N LEU A 115 0.10 -2.53 -0.19
CA LEU A 115 -0.31 -3.77 0.47
C LEU A 115 0.83 -4.59 1.11
N LEU A 116 2.09 -4.44 0.66
CA LEU A 116 3.22 -5.22 1.20
C LEU A 116 3.99 -4.54 2.33
N LEU A 117 3.74 -3.26 2.57
CA LEU A 117 4.47 -2.50 3.60
C LEU A 117 4.25 -3.05 5.03
N PHE A 118 3.25 -3.91 5.24
CA PHE A 118 2.88 -4.43 6.55
C PHE A 118 2.74 -5.95 6.61
N SER A 119 3.13 -6.72 5.58
CA SER A 119 3.13 -8.18 5.69
C SER A 119 4.05 -8.59 6.84
N PRO A 120 3.55 -9.26 7.90
CA PRO A 120 4.44 -9.82 8.90
C PRO A 120 5.36 -10.82 8.18
N PRO A 121 6.70 -10.77 8.40
CA PRO A 121 7.55 -11.85 7.94
C PRO A 121 7.02 -13.17 8.51
N PRO A 122 7.11 -14.28 7.74
CA PRO A 122 6.67 -15.58 8.24
C PRO A 122 7.34 -15.82 9.59
N GLU A 123 6.52 -16.17 10.57
CA GLU A 123 6.99 -16.45 11.93
C GLU A 123 8.08 -17.53 11.85
N HIS A 124 9.33 -17.11 12.05
CA HIS A 124 10.33 -18.04 12.54
C HIS A 124 9.90 -18.35 13.97
N THR A 125 9.16 -19.44 14.07
CA THR A 125 8.81 -20.15 15.28
C THR A 125 10.10 -20.47 16.03
N ALA A 126 10.08 -20.13 17.33
CA ALA A 126 11.06 -20.41 18.38
C ALA A 126 12.41 -19.67 18.28
#